data_AF-A0A934SP46-F1
#
_entry.id   AF-A0A934SP46-F1
#
_cell.length_a   1.000
_cell.length_b   1.000
_cell.length_c   1.000
_cell.angle_alpha   90.00
_cell.angle_beta   90.00
_cell.angle_gamma   90.00
#
_symmetry.space_group_name_H-M   'P 1'
#
loop_
_entity.id
_entity.type
_entity.pdbx_description
1 polymer ?
#
loop_
_entity_poly.entity_id
_entity_poly.type
_entity_poly.pdbx_seq_one_letter_code
_entity_poly.pdbx_strand_id
1 'polypeptide(L)' 'MQLGTRWPVGGETPARLPDTVVAAIREVEAEVADLDTTNWRWTLTWLEGRPIVELDDGTVIRLGPDGEATAARD' A
#
# COMPACT_ATOMS: atom_id res chain seq x y z
N MET A 1 -7.45 18.74 7.58
CA MET A 1 -7.19 17.71 6.57
C MET A 1 -6.04 16.86 7.07
N GLN A 2 -6.25 15.57 7.32
CA GLN A 2 -5.17 14.69 7.79
C GLN A 2 -4.40 14.23 6.54
N LEU A 3 -3.17 14.72 6.37
CA LEU A 3 -2.27 14.19 5.34
C LEU A 3 -2.14 12.67 5.56
N GLY A 4 -2.39 11.89 4.51
CA GLY A 4 -2.11 10.45 4.51
C GLY A 4 -0.65 10.17 4.84
N THR A 5 -0.37 9.00 5.42
CA THR A 5 1.02 8.59 5.69
C THR A 5 1.67 8.23 4.36
N ARG A 6 2.84 8.79 4.04
CA ARG A 6 3.58 8.45 2.82
C ARG A 6 4.95 7.88 3.15
N TRP A 7 5.37 6.85 2.44
CA TRP A 7 6.68 6.20 2.62
C TRP A 7 7.23 5.71 1.26
N PRO A 8 8.56 5.54 1.10
CA PRO A 8 9.14 4.99 -0.13
C PRO A 8 8.81 3.51 -0.32
N VAL A 9 8.83 3.05 -1.58
CA VAL A 9 8.94 1.62 -1.91
C VAL A 9 10.17 1.02 -1.22
N GLY A 10 10.02 -0.17 -0.63
CA GLY A 10 11.04 -0.85 0.18
C GLY A 10 11.23 -0.26 1.58
N GLY A 11 10.51 0.81 1.93
CA GLY A 11 10.57 1.47 3.23
C GLY A 11 9.88 0.70 4.36
N GLU A 12 9.94 1.27 5.57
CA GLU A 12 9.19 0.77 6.71
C GLU A 12 7.69 1.06 6.56
N THR A 13 6.88 0.00 6.62
CA THR A 13 5.42 0.10 6.58
C THR A 13 4.87 0.66 7.90
N PRO A 14 3.83 1.51 7.89
CA PRO A 14 3.23 2.01 9.12
C PRO A 14 2.75 0.89 10.06
N ALA A 15 3.17 0.94 11.33
CA ALA A 15 2.89 -0.11 12.33
C ALA A 15 1.39 -0.40 12.60
N ARG A 16 0.50 0.48 12.15
CA ARG A 16 -0.97 0.32 12.26
C ARG A 16 -1.58 -0.51 11.13
N LEU A 17 -0.80 -0.90 10.12
CA LEU A 17 -1.29 -1.72 9.01
C LEU A 17 -1.51 -3.17 9.48
N PRO A 18 -2.63 -3.80 9.10
CA PRO A 18 -2.82 -5.23 9.27
C PRO A 18 -1.77 -6.04 8.50
N ASP A 19 -1.38 -7.20 9.03
CA ASP A 19 -0.36 -8.07 8.41
C ASP A 19 -0.73 -8.48 6.98
N THR A 20 -2.02 -8.68 6.67
CA THR A 20 -2.49 -9.01 5.32
C THR A 20 -2.20 -7.88 4.32
N VAL A 21 -2.33 -6.62 4.74
CA VAL A 21 -1.99 -5.46 3.92
C VAL A 21 -0.49 -5.33 3.75
N VAL A 22 0.29 -5.60 4.80
CA VAL A 22 1.76 -5.61 4.72
C VAL A 22 2.24 -6.68 3.75
N ALA A 23 1.65 -7.88 3.78
CA ALA A 23 1.95 -8.96 2.84
C ALA A 23 1.67 -8.52 1.40
N ALA A 24 0.49 -7.96 1.11
CA ALA A 24 0.14 -7.45 -0.22
C ALA A 24 1.09 -6.34 -0.70
N ILE A 25 1.53 -5.43 0.19
CA ILE A 25 2.55 -4.43 -0.14
C ILE A 25 3.83 -5.11 -0.61
N ARG A 26 4.32 -6.11 0.13
CA ARG A 26 5.55 -6.83 -0.23
C ARG A 26 5.43 -7.61 -1.54
N GLU A 27 4.25 -8.15 -1.83
CA GLU A 27 3.97 -8.80 -3.11
C GLU A 27 4.07 -7.80 -4.27
N VAL A 28 3.39 -6.65 -4.18
CA VAL A 28 3.48 -5.59 -5.19
C VAL A 28 4.91 -5.07 -5.34
N GLU A 29 5.64 -4.86 -4.23
CA GLU A 29 7.04 -4.43 -4.27
C GLU A 29 7.94 -5.45 -5.00
N ALA A 30 7.65 -6.75 -4.90
CA ALA A 30 8.37 -7.78 -5.64
C ALA A 30 8.06 -7.74 -7.14
N GLU A 31 6.83 -7.41 -7.53
CA GLU A 31 6.44 -7.29 -8.96
C GLU A 31 7.14 -6.12 -9.66
N VAL A 32 7.48 -5.06 -8.93
CA VAL A 32 8.14 -3.85 -9.46
C VAL A 32 9.63 -3.79 -9.16
N ALA A 33 10.22 -4.87 -8.64
CA ALA A 33 11.62 -4.91 -8.22
C ALA A 33 12.61 -4.67 -9.38
N ASP A 34 12.22 -4.97 -10.61
CA ASP A 34 13.04 -4.77 -11.82
C ASP A 34 12.91 -3.34 -12.42
N LEU A 35 12.10 -2.46 -11.81
CA LEU A 35 11.88 -1.09 -12.25
C LEU A 35 12.67 -0.07 -11.41
N ASP A 36 12.94 1.13 -11.94
CA ASP A 36 13.46 2.25 -11.13
C ASP A 36 12.34 2.87 -10.29
N THR A 37 12.20 2.34 -9.06
CA THR A 37 11.21 2.79 -8.08
C THR A 37 11.77 3.81 -7.08
N THR A 38 12.96 4.39 -7.33
CA THR A 38 13.67 5.29 -6.39
C THR A 38 12.79 6.45 -5.90
N ASN A 39 11.92 6.97 -6.77
CA ASN A 39 11.04 8.10 -6.45
C ASN A 39 9.61 7.68 -6.08
N TRP A 40 9.28 6.38 -6.16
CA TRP A 40 7.92 5.90 -5.94
C TRP A 40 7.58 5.90 -4.45
N ARG A 41 6.35 6.28 -4.16
CA ARG A 41 5.80 6.38 -2.82
C ARG A 41 4.53 5.57 -2.70
N TRP A 42 4.40 4.93 -1.55
CA TRP A 42 3.13 4.50 -1.02
C TRP A 42 2.43 5.66 -0.31
N THR A 43 1.10 5.69 -0.41
CA THR A 43 0.23 6.62 0.31
C THR A 43 -0.85 5.82 1.04
N LEU A 44 -0.92 5.96 2.36
CA LEU A 44 -1.96 5.37 3.20
C LEU A 44 -3.03 6.40 3.52
N THR A 45 -4.27 6.07 3.15
CA THR A 45 -5.49 6.74 3.58
C THR A 45 -6.39 5.75 4.33
N TRP A 46 -7.39 6.28 5.04
CA TRP A 46 -8.37 5.48 5.76
C TRP A 46 -9.76 5.84 5.27
N LEU A 47 -10.52 4.83 4.86
CA LEU A 47 -11.92 4.97 4.47
C LEU A 47 -12.76 4.06 5.35
N GLU A 48 -13.67 4.66 6.14
CA GLU A 48 -14.56 3.92 7.03
C GLU A 48 -13.82 2.95 7.98
N GLY A 49 -12.64 3.36 8.45
CA GLY A 49 -11.81 2.55 9.35
C GLY A 49 -11.02 1.44 8.65
N ARG A 50 -11.04 1.36 7.31
CA ARG A 50 -10.23 0.41 6.52
C ARG A 50 -9.07 1.14 5.84
N PRO A 51 -7.87 0.53 5.81
CA PRO A 51 -6.74 1.10 5.09
C PRO A 51 -6.95 0.99 3.58
N ILE A 52 -6.58 2.06 2.88
CA ILE A 52 -6.39 2.08 1.42
C ILE A 52 -4.95 2.53 1.19
N VAL A 53 -4.17 1.69 0.50
CA VAL A 53 -2.75 1.94 0.24
C VAL A 53 -2.56 2.07 -1.26
N GLU A 54 -2.10 3.22 -1.70
CA GLU A 54 -1.92 3.56 -3.11
C GLU A 54 -0.45 3.71 -3.42
N LEU A 55 0.02 3.07 -4.49
CA LEU A 55 1.34 3.27 -5.09
C LEU A 55 1.25 4.35 -6.17
N ASP A 56 2.31 5.13 -6.34
CA ASP A 56 2.38 6.19 -7.36
C ASP A 56 2.17 5.67 -8.81
N ASP A 57 2.24 4.36 -9.05
CA ASP A 57 2.01 3.75 -10.37
C ASP A 57 0.53 3.44 -10.67
N GLY A 58 -0.37 3.74 -9.72
CA GLY A 58 -1.81 3.48 -9.80
C GLY A 58 -2.26 2.17 -9.14
N THR A 59 -1.35 1.38 -8.56
CA THR A 59 -1.73 0.19 -7.79
C THR A 59 -2.38 0.59 -6.47
N VAL A 60 -3.54 0.01 -6.18
CA VAL A 60 -4.33 0.26 -4.96
C VAL A 60 -4.55 -1.06 -4.22
N ILE A 61 -4.12 -1.12 -2.98
CA ILE A 61 -4.37 -2.23 -2.04
C ILE A 61 -5.51 -1.83 -1.11
N ARG A 62 -6.52 -2.69 -1.02
CA ARG A 62 -7.69 -2.51 -0.15
C ARG A 62 -7.88 -3.71 0.75
N LEU A 63 -8.32 -3.46 1.98
CA LEU A 63 -8.74 -4.51 2.91
C LEU A 63 -10.24 -4.79 2.74
N GLY A 64 -10.57 -6.01 2.34
CA GLY A 64 -11.92 -6.55 2.26
C GLY A 64 -12.57 -6.75 3.63
N PRO A 65 -13.90 -6.91 3.69
CA PRO A 65 -14.64 -7.14 4.94
C PRO A 65 -14.34 -8.49 5.61
N ASP A 66 -13.81 -9.43 4.84
CA ASP A 66 -13.29 -10.75 5.25
C ASP A 66 -11.86 -10.68 5.81
N GLY A 67 -11.22 -9.52 5.77
CA GLY A 67 -9.84 -9.33 6.22
C GLY A 67 -8.79 -9.68 5.15
N GLU A 68 -9.22 -10.00 3.92
CA GLU A 68 -8.32 -10.24 2.79
C GLU A 68 -7.85 -8.91 2.19
N ALA A 69 -6.57 -8.81 1.86
CA ALA A 69 -6.03 -7.66 1.16
C ALA A 69 -5.97 -7.97 -0.34
N THR A 70 -6.52 -7.09 -1.17
CA THR A 70 -6.50 -7.25 -2.63
C THR A 70 -5.81 -6.06 -3.28
N ALA A 71 -4.87 -6.33 -4.18
CA ALA A 71 -4.24 -5.32 -5.03
C ALA A 71 -4.95 -5.26 -6.39
N ALA A 72 -5.25 -4.05 -6.86
CA ALA A 72 -5.78 -3.79 -8.19
C ALA A 72 -5.18 -2.50 -8.75
N ARG A 73 -5.16 -2.34 -10.07
CA ARG A 73 -4.75 -1.10 -10.72
C ARG A 73 -5.99 -0.28 -11.08
N ASP A 74 -6.00 1.00 -10.69
CA ASP A 74 -7.05 1.97 -11.09
C ASP A 74 -6.62 2.78 -12.33
#